data_AF-A0A6N8THI0-F1
#
_entry.id   AF-A0A6N8THI0-F1
#
_cell.length_a   1.000
_cell.length_b   1.000
_cell.length_c   1.000
_cell.angle_alpha   90.00
_cell.angle_beta   90.00
_cell.angle_gamma   90.00
#
_symmetry.space_group_name_H-M   'P 1'
#
loop_
_entity.id
_entity.type
_entity.pdbx_description
1 polymer ?
#
loop_
_entity_poly.entity_id
_entity_poly.type
_entity_poly.pdbx_seq_one_letter_code
_entity_poly.pdbx_strand_id
1 'polypeptide(L)'
;MAISWSVEQDEQTCAAWLENPYFQAFCGECHFQHRLPFDRSSMTRWRRRIGTDDLELRLAETVAVAIKTKAVSQRQLERITVDTTVQTKAVAYPTDSHLILRAIEWLNRKRSIPCTLTRVV
;
A
#
# COMPACT_ATOMS: atom_id res chain seq x y z
N MET A 1 6.80 -18.91 10.55
CA MET A 1 5.82 -17.81 10.66
C MET A 1 4.72 -18.09 9.64
N ALA A 2 3.67 -18.82 10.05
CA ALA A 2 2.60 -19.19 9.14
C ALA A 2 1.76 -17.95 8.85
N ILE A 3 1.85 -17.41 7.63
CA ILE A 3 0.90 -16.40 7.19
C ILE A 3 -0.43 -17.14 7.02
N SER A 4 -1.28 -17.08 8.04
CA SER A 4 -2.64 -17.60 8.00
C SER A 4 -3.46 -16.70 7.09
N TRP A 5 -3.44 -16.97 5.79
CA TRP A 5 -4.26 -16.27 4.81
C TRP A 5 -5.73 -16.64 5.02
N SER A 6 -6.53 -15.72 5.55
CA SER A 6 -7.97 -15.91 5.70
C SER A 6 -8.70 -15.64 4.37
N VAL A 7 -9.73 -16.43 4.07
CA VAL A 7 -10.67 -16.18 2.95
C VAL A 7 -11.31 -14.78 3.08
N GLU A 8 -11.49 -14.31 4.32
CA GLU A 8 -11.97 -12.98 4.67
C GLU A 8 -11.20 -11.84 3.98
N GLN A 9 -9.88 -11.97 3.83
CA GLN A 9 -9.07 -10.96 3.12
C GLN A 9 -9.35 -10.94 1.61
N ASP A 10 -9.65 -12.10 1.01
CA ASP A 10 -9.97 -12.19 -0.43
C ASP A 10 -11.32 -11.52 -0.72
N GLU A 11 -12.30 -11.72 0.17
CA GLU A 11 -13.62 -11.11 0.02
C GLU A 11 -13.57 -9.59 0.14
N GLN A 12 -12.82 -9.08 1.12
CA GLN A 12 -12.60 -7.64 1.31
C GLN A 12 -11.88 -7.02 0.11
N THR A 13 -10.89 -7.71 -0.45
CA THR A 13 -10.18 -7.25 -1.65
C THR A 13 -11.12 -7.17 -2.85
N CYS A 14 -12.01 -8.18 -3.01
CA CYS A 14 -13.01 -8.18 -4.08
C CYS A 14 -14.06 -7.08 -3.89
N ALA A 15 -14.51 -6.84 -2.66
CA ALA A 15 -15.43 -5.73 -2.36
C ALA A 15 -14.79 -4.37 -2.67
N ALA A 16 -13.55 -4.16 -2.22
CA ALA A 16 -12.80 -2.94 -2.51
C ALA A 16 -12.59 -2.70 -4.01
N TRP A 17 -12.40 -3.76 -4.80
CA TRP A 17 -12.30 -3.65 -6.25
C TRP A 17 -13.60 -3.11 -6.89
N LEU A 18 -14.77 -3.54 -6.41
CA LEU A 18 -16.06 -3.07 -6.94
C LEU A 18 -16.39 -1.63 -6.56
N GLU A 19 -15.86 -1.14 -5.45
CA GLU A 19 -16.18 0.19 -4.92
C GLU A 19 -15.17 1.26 -5.32
N ASN A 20 -13.95 0.88 -5.72
CA ASN A 20 -12.84 1.80 -5.92
C ASN A 20 -12.40 1.90 -7.39
N PRO A 21 -12.83 2.95 -8.13
CA PRO A 21 -12.40 3.18 -9.51
C PRO A 21 -10.89 3.35 -9.67
N TYR A 22 -10.22 3.93 -8.66
CA TYR A 22 -8.76 4.07 -8.68
C TYR A 22 -8.08 2.71 -8.65
N PHE A 23 -8.60 1.76 -7.86
CA PHE A 23 -8.03 0.42 -7.79
C PHE A 23 -8.14 -0.31 -9.14
N GLN A 24 -9.27 -0.15 -9.84
CA GLN A 24 -9.44 -0.71 -11.18
C GLN A 24 -8.49 -0.07 -12.21
N ALA A 25 -8.36 1.27 -12.17
CA ALA A 25 -7.42 1.98 -13.03
C ALA A 25 -5.96 1.58 -12.77
N PHE A 26 -5.57 1.37 -11.50
CA PHE A 26 -4.24 0.87 -11.13
C PHE A 26 -3.97 -0.53 -11.70
N CYS A 27 -4.99 -1.39 -11.72
CA CYS A 27 -4.91 -2.70 -12.35
C CYS A 27 -4.92 -2.66 -13.89
N GLY A 28 -5.01 -1.47 -14.50
CA GLY A 28 -4.95 -1.28 -15.95
C GLY A 28 -6.31 -1.22 -16.65
N GLU A 29 -7.41 -1.17 -15.91
CA GLU A 29 -8.74 -1.05 -16.50
C GLU A 29 -9.00 0.38 -17.02
N CYS A 30 -9.49 0.48 -18.26
CA CYS A 30 -9.81 1.77 -18.89
C CYS A 30 -11.21 2.27 -18.53
N HIS A 31 -12.09 1.37 -18.07
CA HIS A 31 -13.48 1.67 -17.74
C HIS A 31 -13.85 1.05 -16.40
N PHE A 32 -14.78 1.69 -15.71
CA PHE A 32 -15.27 1.17 -14.43
C PHE A 32 -16.11 -0.09 -14.65
N GLN A 33 -15.69 -1.18 -14.03
CA GLN A 33 -16.33 -2.47 -14.09
C GLN A 33 -17.07 -2.77 -12.78
N HIS A 34 -18.31 -3.22 -12.89
CA HIS A 34 -19.16 -3.60 -11.73
C HIS A 34 -19.21 -5.11 -11.50
N ARG A 35 -18.45 -5.90 -12.26
CA ARG A 35 -18.41 -7.36 -12.13
C ARG A 35 -16.99 -7.80 -11.83
N LEU A 36 -16.85 -8.66 -10.85
CA LEU A 36 -15.55 -9.22 -10.50
C LEU A 36 -14.97 -10.00 -11.70
N PRO A 37 -13.69 -9.78 -12.05
CA PRO A 37 -13.05 -10.48 -13.15
C PRO A 37 -12.73 -11.94 -12.82
N PHE A 38 -12.77 -12.33 -11.54
CA PHE A 38 -12.53 -13.69 -11.08
C PHE A 38 -13.45 -14.04 -9.90
N ASP A 39 -13.70 -15.34 -9.74
CA ASP A 39 -14.35 -15.86 -8.54
C ASP A 39 -13.41 -15.74 -7.33
N ARG A 40 -13.95 -15.32 -6.19
CA ARG A 40 -13.19 -15.07 -4.94
C ARG A 40 -12.38 -16.30 -4.52
N SER A 41 -12.95 -17.50 -4.72
CA SER A 41 -12.28 -18.75 -4.36
C SER A 41 -11.05 -19.06 -5.24
N SER A 42 -10.91 -18.40 -6.39
CA SER A 42 -9.78 -18.58 -7.31
C SER A 42 -8.45 -18.17 -6.67
N MET A 43 -8.44 -17.12 -5.84
CA MET A 43 -7.24 -16.66 -5.14
C MET A 43 -6.72 -17.71 -4.15
N THR A 44 -7.63 -18.25 -3.34
CA THR A 44 -7.30 -19.31 -2.38
C THR A 44 -6.88 -20.61 -3.09
N ARG A 45 -7.57 -21.00 -4.16
CA ARG A 45 -7.19 -22.19 -4.96
C ARG A 45 -5.83 -22.03 -5.62
N TRP A 46 -5.54 -20.86 -6.19
CA TRP A 46 -4.25 -20.54 -6.81
C TRP A 46 -3.13 -20.62 -5.78
N ARG A 47 -3.31 -20.02 -4.59
CA ARG A 47 -2.33 -20.08 -3.50
C ARG A 47 -2.05 -21.52 -3.05
N ARG A 48 -3.10 -22.33 -2.88
CA ARG A 48 -2.94 -23.76 -2.52
C ARG A 48 -2.26 -24.57 -3.62
N ARG A 49 -2.52 -24.27 -4.88
CA ARG A 49 -1.94 -24.99 -6.03
C ARG A 49 -0.46 -24.69 -6.20
N ILE A 50 -0.02 -23.46 -5.93
CA ILE A 50 1.41 -23.15 -5.93
C ILE A 50 2.06 -23.79 -4.71
N GLY A 51 1.49 -23.64 -3.51
CA GLY A 51 2.16 -24.08 -2.28
C GLY A 51 3.27 -23.11 -1.87
N THR A 52 3.70 -23.18 -0.61
CA THR A 52 4.70 -22.25 -0.05
C THR A 52 6.08 -22.47 -0.67
N ASP A 53 6.52 -23.72 -0.71
CA ASP A 53 7.89 -24.10 -1.07
C ASP A 53 8.17 -23.81 -2.54
N ASP A 54 7.16 -24.05 -3.37
CA ASP A 54 7.15 -23.84 -4.81
C ASP A 54 7.09 -22.35 -5.18
N LEU A 55 6.53 -21.50 -4.30
CA LEU A 55 6.54 -20.05 -4.46
C LEU A 55 7.91 -19.47 -4.10
N GLU A 56 8.51 -19.96 -3.02
CA GLU A 56 9.87 -19.56 -2.60
C GLU A 56 10.91 -19.89 -3.68
N LEU A 57 10.80 -21.06 -4.31
CA LEU A 57 11.69 -21.44 -5.41
C LEU A 57 11.57 -20.47 -6.61
N ARG A 58 10.35 -20.15 -7.02
CA ARG A 58 10.09 -19.21 -8.13
C ARG A 58 10.55 -17.80 -7.80
N LEU A 59 10.40 -17.38 -6.54
CA LEU A 59 10.90 -16.09 -6.08
C LEU A 59 12.43 -16.04 -6.18
N ALA A 60 13.12 -17.09 -5.72
CA ALA A 60 14.58 -17.19 -5.81
C ALA A 60 15.06 -17.14 -7.27
N GLU A 61 14.37 -17.85 -8.18
CA GLU A 61 14.67 -17.80 -9.61
C GLU A 61 14.45 -16.41 -10.21
N THR A 62 13.35 -15.74 -9.86
CA THR A 62 13.03 -14.39 -10.33
C THR A 62 14.09 -13.38 -9.88
N VAL A 63 14.56 -13.48 -8.63
CA VAL A 63 15.65 -12.65 -8.11
C VAL A 63 16.96 -12.93 -8.86
N ALA A 64 17.28 -14.19 -9.11
CA ALA A 64 18.47 -14.57 -9.86
C ALA A 64 18.44 -14.00 -11.30
N VAL A 65 17.29 -14.05 -11.97
CA VAL A 65 17.08 -13.45 -13.29
C VAL A 65 17.20 -11.93 -13.22
N ALA A 66 16.60 -11.27 -12.22
CA ALA A 66 16.67 -9.82 -12.06
C ALA A 66 18.10 -9.29 -11.86
N ILE A 67 18.95 -10.06 -11.16
CA ILE A 67 20.38 -9.75 -11.03
C ILE A 67 21.09 -9.89 -12.40
N LYS A 68 20.83 -10.98 -13.12
CA LYS A 68 21.42 -11.24 -14.45
C LYS A 68 21.05 -10.16 -15.47
N THR A 69 19.80 -9.71 -15.47
CA THR A 69 19.30 -8.67 -16.38
C THR A 69 19.64 -7.25 -15.92
N LYS A 70 20.35 -7.10 -14.79
CA LYS A 70 20.70 -5.82 -14.15
C LYS A 70 19.48 -4.97 -13.78
N ALA A 71 18.31 -5.59 -13.62
CA ALA A 71 17.11 -4.94 -13.10
C ALA A 71 17.24 -4.61 -11.60
N VAL A 72 18.05 -5.38 -10.87
CA VAL A 72 18.33 -5.20 -9.44
C VAL A 72 19.84 -5.36 -9.17
N SER A 73 20.39 -4.46 -8.36
CA SER A 73 21.79 -4.55 -7.88
C SER A 73 21.87 -5.29 -6.54
N GLN A 74 23.02 -5.92 -6.25
CA GLN A 74 23.24 -6.62 -4.98
C GLN A 74 23.06 -5.71 -3.75
N ARG A 75 23.44 -4.42 -3.84
CA ARG A 75 23.23 -3.44 -2.77
C ARG A 75 21.75 -3.19 -2.47
N GLN A 76 20.87 -3.30 -3.47
CA GLN A 76 19.43 -3.15 -3.26
C GLN A 76 18.81 -4.38 -2.56
N LEU A 77 19.47 -5.54 -2.62
CA LEU A 77 19.01 -6.74 -1.91
C LEU A 77 19.37 -6.73 -0.42
N GLU A 78 20.33 -5.90 0.00
CA GLU A 78 20.67 -5.71 1.42
C GLU A 78 19.51 -5.10 2.22
N ARG A 79 18.61 -4.38 1.54
CA ARG A 79 17.44 -3.74 2.14
C ARG A 79 16.17 -4.16 1.41
N ILE A 80 15.44 -5.07 2.02
CA ILE A 80 14.12 -5.51 1.52
C ILE A 80 13.07 -4.51 2.02
N THR A 81 12.53 -3.71 1.11
CA THR A 81 11.32 -2.92 1.37
C THR A 81 10.11 -3.80 1.08
N VAL A 82 9.48 -4.31 2.13
CA VAL A 82 8.20 -5.02 2.02
C VAL A 82 7.11 -3.95 1.95
N ASP A 83 6.54 -3.74 0.76
CA ASP A 83 5.36 -2.88 0.60
C ASP A 83 4.13 -3.66 1.08
N THR A 84 3.73 -3.44 2.33
CA THR A 84 2.49 -4.00 2.87
C THR A 84 1.32 -3.13 2.42
N THR A 85 0.78 -3.40 1.23
CA THR A 85 -0.34 -2.65 0.61
C THR A 85 -1.69 -2.75 1.35
N VAL A 86 -1.72 -3.20 2.61
CA VAL A 86 -2.95 -3.37 3.41
C VAL A 86 -2.85 -2.75 4.80
N GLN A 87 -1.71 -2.16 5.19
CA GLN A 87 -1.72 -1.34 6.39
C GLN A 87 -2.11 0.08 6.02
N THR A 88 -3.21 0.56 6.59
CA THR A 88 -3.34 1.99 6.85
C THR A 88 -2.11 2.39 7.63
N LYS A 89 -1.11 2.91 6.92
CA LYS A 89 -0.04 3.72 7.51
C LYS A 89 -0.78 4.69 8.45
N ALA A 90 -0.29 4.88 9.67
CA ALA A 90 -0.86 5.81 10.63
C ALA A 90 -0.72 7.25 10.10
N VAL A 91 -1.42 7.53 9.01
CA VAL A 91 -1.59 8.80 8.35
C VAL A 91 -2.86 9.28 8.97
N ALA A 92 -2.72 10.31 9.81
CA ALA A 92 -3.84 11.01 10.37
C ALA A 92 -4.83 11.37 9.26
N TYR A 93 -6.12 11.18 9.54
CA TYR A 93 -7.20 11.54 8.64
C TYR A 93 -7.00 12.99 8.13
N PRO A 94 -7.20 13.29 6.84
CA PRO A 94 -6.80 14.56 6.21
C PRO A 94 -7.49 15.83 6.78
N THR A 95 -8.33 15.68 7.80
CA THR A 95 -9.02 16.75 8.54
C THR A 95 -8.37 17.02 9.90
N ASP A 96 -7.16 16.54 10.15
CA ASP A 96 -6.52 16.77 11.43
C ASP A 96 -6.10 18.25 11.56
N SER A 97 -6.78 18.97 12.45
CA SER A 97 -6.53 20.36 12.84
C SER A 97 -5.07 20.62 13.21
N HIS A 98 -4.33 19.57 13.54
CA HIS A 98 -2.89 19.58 13.75
C HIS A 98 -2.08 20.04 12.51
N LEU A 99 -2.48 19.71 11.28
CA LEU A 99 -1.81 20.21 10.07
C LEU A 99 -2.02 21.72 9.88
N ILE A 100 -3.23 22.21 10.20
CA ILE A 100 -3.54 23.65 10.19
C ILE A 100 -2.71 24.38 11.25
N LEU A 101 -2.64 23.83 12.47
CA LEU A 101 -1.80 24.37 13.54
C LEU A 101 -0.32 24.41 13.14
N ARG A 102 0.21 23.32 12.56
CA ARG A 102 1.60 23.30 12.06
C ARG A 102 1.85 24.34 10.97
N ALA A 103 0.89 24.58 10.09
CA ALA A 103 1.00 25.61 9.06
C ALA A 103 1.03 27.02 9.66
N ILE A 104 0.19 27.30 10.66
CA ILE A 104 0.18 28.57 11.40
C ILE A 104 1.52 28.80 12.11
N GLU A 105 2.04 27.80 12.84
CA GLU A 105 3.34 27.90 13.50
C GLU A 105 4.48 28.12 12.51
N TRP A 106 4.42 27.49 11.34
CA TRP A 106 5.42 27.68 10.28
C TRP A 106 5.41 29.10 9.74
N LEU A 107 4.22 29.66 9.50
CA LEU A 107 4.05 31.04 9.06
C LEU A 107 4.56 32.03 10.13
N ASN A 108 4.25 31.78 11.40
CA ASN A 108 4.75 32.60 12.51
C ASN A 108 6.27 32.50 12.67
N ARG A 109 6.89 31.36 12.39
CA ARG A 109 8.37 31.23 12.39
C ARG A 109 9.02 31.97 11.23
N LYS A 110 8.36 32.04 10.07
CA LYS A 110 8.90 32.72 8.87
C LYS A 110 8.74 34.24 8.92
N ARG A 111 7.70 34.73 9.60
CA ARG A 111 7.56 36.15 9.91
C ARG A 111 8.32 36.44 11.20
N SER A 112 9.42 37.18 11.12
CA SER A 112 10.03 37.85 12.27
C SER A 112 9.13 39.00 12.77
N ILE A 113 7.85 38.70 13.06
CA ILE A 113 6.88 39.64 13.61
C ILE A 113 6.56 39.14 15.02
N PRO A 114 6.81 39.93 16.07
CA PRO A 114 6.41 39.56 17.42
C PRO A 114 4.89 39.60 17.48
N CYS A 115 4.25 38.43 17.46
CA CYS A 115 2.82 38.31 17.66
C CYS A 115 2.51 38.45 19.16
N THR A 116 2.29 39.68 19.62
CA THR A 116 1.54 39.96 20.84
C THR A 116 0.09 39.54 20.61
N LEU A 117 -0.21 38.25 20.80
CA LEU A 117 -1.58 37.81 20.96
C LEU A 117 -2.01 38.10 22.39
N THR A 118 -2.60 39.29 22.54
CA THR A 118 -3.43 39.65 23.67
C THR A 118 -4.48 38.56 23.87
N ARG A 119 -4.42 37.97 25.06
CA ARG A 119 -5.46 37.19 25.72
C ARG A 119 -6.85 37.73 25.40
N VAL A 120 -7.62 37.00 24.60
CA VAL A 120 -9.08 37.13 24.53
C VAL A 120 -9.66 35.72 24.52
N VAL A 121 -10.13 35.33 25.71
CA VAL A 121 -11.03 34.22 26.08
C VAL A 121 -10.60 32.82 25.65
#